data_AF-A0A6L7LKT4-F1
#
_entry.id   AF-A0A6L7LKT4-F1
#
_cell.length_a   1.000
_cell.length_b   1.000
_cell.length_c   1.000
_cell.angle_alpha   90.00
_cell.angle_beta   90.00
_cell.angle_gamma   90.00
#
_symmetry.space_group_name_H-M   'P 1'
#
loop_
_entity.id
_entity.type
_entity.pdbx_description
1 polymer ?
#
loop_
_entity_poly.entity_id
_entity_poly.type
_entity_poly.pdbx_seq_one_letter_code
_entity_poly.pdbx_strand_id
1 'polypeptide(L)'
;MPVIRVEVPEGTNQDTRIRVREGVKQALLDTLAPKEINFDYVAVREACGILGNSLPLVTVDLRPGRDAGRKMALTDAIAAILKKEQNSDPVDLYA
;
A
#
# COMPACT_ATOMS: atom_id res chain seq x y z
N MET A 1 -5.33 -14.96 0.51
CA MET A 1 -4.00 -14.47 0.88
C MET A 1 -3.65 -13.28 0.00
N PRO A 2 -3.84 -12.06 0.51
CA PRO A 2 -3.38 -10.84 -0.15
C PRO A 2 -1.86 -10.72 -0.01
N VAL A 3 -1.17 -10.39 -1.11
CA VAL A 3 0.24 -10.00 -1.08
C VAL A 3 0.33 -8.56 -1.55
N ILE A 4 0.85 -7.67 -0.71
CA ILE A 4 1.01 -6.26 -1.00
C ILE A 4 2.50 -5.92 -1.02
N ARG A 5 2.96 -5.37 -2.13
CA ARG A 5 4.31 -4.84 -2.27
C ARG A 5 4.22 -3.35 -2.50
N VAL A 6 4.89 -2.60 -1.64
CA VAL A 6 5.01 -1.15 -1.75
C VAL A 6 6.45 -0.83 -2.10
N GLU A 7 6.63 -0.09 -3.19
CA GLU A 7 7.92 0.43 -3.63
C GLU A 7 7.98 1.91 -3.31
N VAL A 8 9.04 2.31 -2.62
CA VAL A 8 9.29 3.69 -2.22
C VAL A 8 10.63 4.16 -2.78
N PRO A 9 10.85 5.47 -2.96
CA PRO A 9 12.12 5.97 -3.45
C PRO A 9 13.31 5.53 -2.58
N GLU A 10 14.46 5.31 -3.21
CA GLU A 10 15.73 5.07 -2.49
C GLU A 10 16.03 6.21 -1.51
N GLY A 11 16.53 5.85 -0.32
CA GLY A 11 16.81 6.82 0.74
C GLY A 11 15.59 7.14 1.61
N THR A 12 14.45 6.45 1.40
CA THR A 12 13.29 6.59 2.29
C THR A 12 13.64 6.09 3.69
N ASN A 13 13.50 6.97 4.68
CA ASN A 13 13.80 6.66 6.08
C ASN A 13 13.11 5.36 6.54
N GLN A 14 13.85 4.52 7.28
CA GLN A 14 13.36 3.26 7.84
C GLN A 14 12.07 3.44 8.67
N ASP A 15 11.97 4.49 9.48
CA ASP A 15 10.77 4.75 10.28
C ASP A 15 9.56 5.03 9.40
N THR A 16 9.75 5.77 8.30
CA THR A 16 8.69 6.01 7.31
C THR A 16 8.27 4.72 6.65
N ARG A 17 9.22 3.83 6.28
CA ARG A 17 8.89 2.51 5.71
C ARG A 17 8.10 1.63 6.69
N ILE A 18 8.45 1.67 7.97
CA ILE A 18 7.72 0.94 9.03
C ILE A 18 6.30 1.48 9.16
N ARG A 19 6.12 2.81 9.24
CA ARG A 19 4.77 3.42 9.34
C ARG A 19 3.90 3.12 8.12
N VAL A 20 4.47 3.15 6.92
CA VAL A 20 3.78 2.74 5.68
C VAL A 20 3.36 1.28 5.75
N ARG A 21 4.28 0.38 6.13
CA ARG A 21 3.98 -1.06 6.25
C ARG A 21 2.83 -1.33 7.21
N GLU A 22 2.89 -0.78 8.42
CA GLU A 22 1.86 -0.99 9.44
C GLU A 22 0.54 -0.33 9.04
N GLY A 23 0.57 0.86 8.45
CA GLY A 23 -0.62 1.52 7.93
C GLY A 23 -1.31 0.70 6.84
N VAL A 24 -0.56 0.21 5.86
CA VAL A 24 -1.10 -0.61 4.75
C VAL A 24 -1.65 -1.93 5.27
N LYS A 25 -1.00 -2.54 6.24
CA LYS A 25 -1.51 -3.74 6.92
C LYS A 25 -2.84 -3.45 7.62
N GLN A 26 -2.96 -2.33 8.32
CA GLN A 26 -4.22 -1.96 8.98
C GLN A 26 -5.33 -1.68 7.95
N ALA A 27 -5.02 -0.93 6.88
CA ALA A 27 -5.97 -0.65 5.80
C ALA A 27 -6.51 -1.93 5.16
N LEU A 28 -5.67 -2.95 5.00
CA LEU A 28 -6.07 -4.27 4.50
C LEU A 28 -7.08 -4.97 5.42
N LEU A 29 -6.84 -4.94 6.74
CA LEU A 29 -7.73 -5.54 7.74
C LEU A 29 -9.10 -4.83 7.74
N ASP A 30 -9.10 -3.51 7.66
CA ASP A 30 -10.31 -2.69 7.73
C ASP A 30 -11.19 -2.82 6.47
N THR A 31 -10.60 -3.10 5.31
CA THR A 31 -11.29 -3.09 4.01
C THR A 31 -11.62 -4.48 3.47
N LEU A 32 -10.64 -5.40 3.44
CA LEU A 32 -10.77 -6.68 2.75
C LEU A 32 -11.08 -7.85 3.66
N ALA A 33 -10.57 -7.88 4.90
CA ALA A 33 -10.73 -9.06 5.76
C ALA A 33 -10.59 -8.79 7.27
N PRO A 34 -11.68 -8.90 8.05
CA PRO A 34 -11.61 -9.13 9.49
C PRO A 34 -11.44 -10.62 9.88
N LYS A 35 -11.34 -11.57 8.92
CA LYS A 35 -11.48 -13.02 9.19
C LYS A 35 -10.28 -13.94 8.88
N GLU A 36 -9.17 -13.47 8.32
CA GLU A 36 -7.99 -14.33 8.06
C GLU A 36 -6.69 -13.58 8.36
N ILE A 37 -6.30 -13.54 9.64
CA ILE A 37 -5.21 -12.70 10.19
C ILE A 37 -3.80 -13.30 9.91
N ASN A 38 -3.73 -14.53 9.45
CA ASN A 38 -2.50 -15.32 9.57
C ASN A 38 -1.52 -15.23 8.38
N PHE A 39 -1.87 -14.58 7.26
CA PHE A 39 -1.03 -14.64 6.04
C PHE A 39 -1.00 -13.34 5.22
N ASP A 40 -1.09 -12.18 5.87
CA ASP A 40 -0.99 -10.89 5.17
C ASP A 40 0.49 -10.50 4.98
N TYR A 41 0.97 -10.61 3.74
CA TYR A 41 2.33 -10.22 3.38
C TYR A 41 2.33 -8.79 2.86
N VAL A 42 2.59 -7.84 3.76
CA VAL A 42 2.93 -6.45 3.39
C VAL A 42 4.44 -6.30 3.43
N ALA A 43 5.04 -6.04 2.28
CA ALA A 43 6.46 -5.73 2.12
C ALA A 43 6.63 -4.31 1.60
N VAL A 44 7.58 -3.57 2.18
CA VAL A 44 8.01 -2.25 1.70
C VAL A 44 9.46 -2.38 1.28
N ARG A 45 9.77 -2.01 0.04
CA ARG A 45 11.12 -2.03 -0.51
C ARG A 45 11.47 -0.70 -1.16
N GLU A 46 12.76 -0.39 -1.19
CA GLU A 46 13.25 0.74 -1.97
C GLU A 46 13.36 0.34 -3.44
N ALA A 47 13.10 1.29 -4.33
CA ALA A 47 13.26 1.17 -5.76
C ALA A 47 13.90 2.44 -6.33
N CYS A 48 14.66 2.27 -7.42
CA CYS A 48 15.28 3.38 -8.13
C CYS A 48 14.21 4.28 -8.75
N GLY A 49 14.16 5.54 -8.32
CA GLY A 49 13.18 6.52 -8.75
C GLY A 49 13.03 7.66 -7.75
N ILE A 50 12.14 8.61 -8.06
CA ILE A 50 11.81 9.75 -7.19
C ILE A 50 10.30 9.81 -6.97
N LEU A 51 9.89 10.40 -5.86
CA LEU A 51 8.47 10.65 -5.57
C LEU A 51 7.84 11.46 -6.72
N GLY A 52 6.67 11.03 -7.20
CA GLY A 52 5.95 11.68 -8.31
C GLY A 52 6.49 11.32 -9.70
N ASN A 53 7.45 10.39 -9.80
CA ASN A 53 7.90 9.81 -11.07
C ASN A 53 7.90 8.28 -10.96
N SER A 54 6.72 7.67 -11.08
CA SER A 54 6.49 6.22 -10.96
C SER A 54 6.62 5.62 -9.56
N LEU A 55 6.92 6.43 -8.53
CA LEU A 55 6.95 6.02 -7.12
C LEU A 55 6.15 7.01 -6.26
N PRO A 56 5.47 6.54 -5.20
CA PRO A 56 5.42 5.16 -4.72
C PRO A 56 4.53 4.26 -5.59
N LEU A 57 4.96 3.01 -5.81
CA LEU A 57 4.20 2.01 -6.56
C LEU A 57 3.64 0.95 -5.62
N VAL A 58 2.39 0.58 -5.79
CA VAL A 58 1.72 -0.43 -4.96
C VAL A 58 1.19 -1.56 -5.84
N THR A 59 1.70 -2.77 -5.61
CA THR A 59 1.18 -3.99 -6.23
C THR A 59 0.36 -4.77 -5.21
N VAL A 60 -0.89 -5.09 -5.56
CA VAL A 60 -1.81 -5.85 -4.70
C VAL A 60 -2.23 -7.13 -5.42
N ASP A 61 -1.68 -8.26 -5.02
CA ASP A 61 -2.11 -9.58 -5.50
C ASP A 61 -3.25 -10.09 -4.62
N LEU A 62 -4.46 -10.12 -5.16
CA LEU A 62 -5.65 -10.65 -4.48
C LEU A 62 -6.12 -11.93 -5.17
N ARG A 63 -6.54 -12.91 -4.37
CA ARG A 63 -7.31 -14.04 -4.92
C ARG A 63 -8.63 -13.53 -5.52
N PRO A 64 -9.15 -14.18 -6.58
CA PRO A 64 -10.47 -13.86 -7.14
C PRO A 64 -11.59 -13.92 -6.09
N GLY A 65 -12.70 -13.22 -6.35
CA GLY A 65 -13.90 -13.25 -5.49
C GLY A 65 -14.05 -12.08 -4.51
N ARG A 66 -13.27 -11.00 -4.66
CA ARG A 66 -13.47 -9.75 -3.91
C ARG A 66 -14.25 -8.73 -4.74
N ASP A 67 -15.25 -8.12 -4.12
CA ASP A 67 -16.07 -7.07 -4.72
C ASP A 67 -15.26 -5.81 -5.08
N ALA A 68 -15.66 -5.11 -6.14
CA ALA A 68 -14.98 -3.93 -6.65
C ALA A 68 -14.93 -2.78 -5.62
N GLY A 69 -15.98 -2.59 -4.82
CA GLY A 69 -16.05 -1.54 -3.81
C GLY A 69 -15.02 -1.72 -2.69
N ARG A 70 -14.76 -2.97 -2.28
CA ARG A 70 -13.73 -3.24 -1.26
C ARG A 70 -12.31 -3.06 -1.79
N LYS A 71 -12.09 -3.35 -3.07
CA LYS A 71 -10.81 -3.07 -3.73
C LYS A 71 -10.55 -1.57 -3.80
N MET A 72 -11.57 -0.79 -4.18
CA MET A 72 -11.48 0.67 -4.18
C MET A 72 -11.19 1.23 -2.79
N ALA A 73 -11.92 0.78 -1.76
CA ALA A 73 -11.70 1.21 -0.38
C ALA A 73 -10.27 0.93 0.11
N LEU A 74 -9.66 -0.20 -0.30
CA LEU A 74 -8.25 -0.48 0.00
C LEU A 74 -7.33 0.52 -0.72
N THR A 75 -7.55 0.77 -2.01
CA THR A 75 -6.77 1.74 -2.78
C THR A 75 -6.83 3.13 -2.15
N ASP A 76 -8.03 3.60 -1.80
CA ASP A 76 -8.25 4.90 -1.15
C ASP A 76 -7.48 5.01 0.18
N ALA A 77 -7.55 3.96 1.00
CA ALA A 77 -6.87 3.92 2.29
C ALA A 77 -5.34 3.94 2.12
N ILE A 78 -4.80 3.16 1.17
CA ILE A 78 -3.37 3.15 0.86
C ILE A 78 -2.91 4.52 0.35
N ALA A 79 -3.69 5.16 -0.52
CA ALA A 79 -3.38 6.49 -1.02
C ALA A 79 -3.33 7.54 0.10
N ALA A 80 -4.26 7.48 1.05
CA ALA A 80 -4.26 8.35 2.22
C ALA A 80 -3.01 8.15 3.10
N ILE A 81 -2.57 6.89 3.30
CA ILE A 81 -1.34 6.56 4.04
C ILE A 81 -0.11 7.13 3.32
N LEU A 82 0.00 6.94 2.01
CA LEU A 82 1.15 7.41 1.24
C LEU A 82 1.19 8.94 1.16
N LYS A 83 0.03 9.61 1.09
CA LYS A 83 -0.06 11.07 1.22
C LYS A 83 0.45 11.53 2.58
N LYS A 84 0.02 10.89 3.66
CA LYS A 84 0.42 11.27 5.02
C LYS A 84 1.92 11.06 5.27
N GLU A 85 2.46 9.91 4.86
CA GLU A 85 3.81 9.49 5.26
C GLU A 85 4.91 9.94 4.30
N GLN A 86 4.58 10.19 3.03
CA GLN A 86 5.55 10.56 2.00
C GLN A 86 5.17 11.83 1.22
N ASN A 87 4.03 12.45 1.53
CA ASN A 87 3.46 13.56 0.76
C ASN A 87 3.22 13.24 -0.73
N SER A 88 3.10 11.94 -1.08
CA SER A 88 2.74 11.47 -2.41
C SER A 88 1.38 12.01 -2.84
N ASP A 89 1.21 12.41 -4.11
CA ASP A 89 -0.12 12.75 -4.60
C ASP A 89 -0.93 11.45 -4.81
N PRO A 90 -2.17 11.34 -4.30
CA PRO A 90 -3.03 10.19 -4.57
C PRO A 90 -3.21 9.90 -6.07
N VAL A 91 -3.16 10.93 -6.94
CA VAL A 91 -3.29 10.74 -8.40
C VAL A 91 -2.22 9.81 -8.97
N ASP A 92 -1.03 9.75 -8.34
CA ASP A 92 0.07 8.90 -8.76
C ASP A 92 -0.24 7.39 -8.58
N LEU A 93 -1.26 7.05 -7.81
CA LEU A 93 -1.69 5.66 -7.54
C LEU A 93 -2.89 5.20 -8.37
N TYR A 94 -3.61 6.14 -9.02
CA TYR A 94 -4.83 5.84 -9.81
C TYR A 94 -4.57 5.79 -11.32
N ALA A 95 -3.33 5.95 -11.77
CA ALA A 95 -2.95 5.96 -13.17
C ALA A 95 -3.05 4.59 -13.86
#